data_AF-A0A257GZ07-F1
#
_entry.id   AF-A0A257GZ07-F1
#
_cell.length_a   1.000
_cell.length_b   1.000
_cell.length_c   1.000
_cell.angle_alpha   90.00
_cell.angle_beta   90.00
_cell.angle_gamma   90.00
#
_symmetry.space_group_name_H-M   'P 1'
#
loop_
_entity.id
_entity.type
_entity.pdbx_description
1 polymer ?
#
loop_
_entity_poly.entity_id
_entity_poly.type
_entity_poly.pdbx_seq_one_letter_code
_entity_poly.pdbx_strand_id
1 'polypeptide(L)'
;MSAFDSQGVAVPVNLYFRKIDPATSGLAVPSKLATATNQNTDQWAIYNTTVVDLATNTPPPIGYMAFDASGALAATYDTNLVETTNAATTVTTPPNAQLTLGLGQLELPVTALAPSIVGAFTPIPILDLSKATQFGTSFNVSNLTQDGYTAGELTSLSIEPTGVITTRYSNGQTKNYGQLALADFRNLQGLAPVGGGEYLETSASGQPVRGSPGVGKFGELRAGAVEESNVDLTAELVSMMTAQRNYQANAQTIKTQDQVMQTLVNLR
;
A
#
# COMPACT_ATOMS: atom_id res chain seq x y z
N MET A 1 10.27 -20.44 7.24
CA MET A 1 9.66 -19.21 6.65
C MET A 1 8.15 -19.44 6.64
N SER A 2 7.32 -18.42 6.86
CA SER A 2 5.86 -18.59 6.77
C SER A 2 5.38 -17.95 5.46
N ALA A 3 4.87 -18.77 4.54
CA ALA A 3 4.16 -18.28 3.37
C ALA A 3 2.69 -18.07 3.75
N PHE A 4 1.99 -17.11 3.13
CA PHE A 4 0.56 -16.92 3.35
C PHE A 4 -0.20 -17.40 2.12
N ASP A 5 -1.28 -18.15 2.33
CA ASP A 5 -2.18 -18.51 1.24
C ASP A 5 -3.05 -17.31 0.83
N SER A 6 -3.86 -17.47 -0.23
CA SER A 6 -4.78 -16.43 -0.72
C SER A 6 -5.83 -15.96 0.31
N GLN A 7 -5.99 -16.69 1.43
CA GLN A 7 -6.88 -16.37 2.53
C GLN A 7 -6.14 -15.74 3.72
N GLY A 8 -4.82 -15.52 3.61
CA GLY A 8 -3.99 -14.95 4.65
C GLY A 8 -3.61 -15.92 5.76
N VAL A 9 -3.78 -17.23 5.58
CA VAL A 9 -3.39 -18.26 6.55
C VAL A 9 -1.89 -18.56 6.40
N ALA A 10 -1.17 -18.57 7.52
CA ALA A 10 0.25 -18.89 7.55
C ALA A 10 0.49 -20.40 7.33
N VAL A 11 1.19 -20.73 6.25
CA VAL A 11 1.71 -22.07 5.95
C VAL A 11 3.21 -22.07 6.23
N PRO A 12 3.71 -22.85 7.20
CA PRO A 12 5.13 -22.96 7.46
C PRO A 12 5.82 -23.72 6.32
N VAL A 13 6.80 -23.08 5.69
CA VAL A 13 7.73 -23.68 4.73
C VAL A 13 9.01 -24.03 5.49
N ASN A 14 9.28 -25.33 5.58
CA ASN A 14 10.48 -25.90 6.20
C ASN A 14 11.40 -26.44 5.11
N LEU A 15 12.59 -25.84 5.03
CA LEU A 15 13.63 -26.23 4.09
C LEU A 15 14.78 -26.87 4.86
N TYR A 16 15.29 -27.97 4.32
CA TYR A 16 16.47 -28.64 4.85
C TYR A 16 17.57 -28.63 3.80
N PHE A 17 18.79 -28.33 4.25
CA PHE A 17 19.97 -28.27 3.42
C PHE A 17 20.91 -29.38 3.87
N ARG A 18 21.32 -30.25 2.94
CA ARG A 18 22.30 -31.29 3.21
C ARG A 18 23.47 -31.11 2.27
N LYS A 19 24.68 -31.00 2.84
CA LYS A 19 25.92 -31.04 2.06
C LYS A 19 26.02 -32.41 1.39
N ILE A 20 26.28 -32.41 0.09
CA ILE A 20 26.47 -33.62 -0.71
C ILE A 20 27.88 -33.61 -1.27
N ASP A 21 28.42 -34.82 -1.35
CA ASP A 21 29.62 -35.11 -2.13
C ASP A 21 29.18 -35.87 -3.39
N PRO A 22 29.42 -35.35 -4.60
CA PRO A 22 29.00 -35.98 -5.84
C PRO A 22 29.61 -37.38 -6.02
N ALA A 23 30.71 -37.73 -5.35
CA ALA A 23 31.36 -39.02 -5.46
C ALA A 23 30.74 -40.14 -4.59
N THR A 24 30.03 -39.80 -3.50
CA THR A 24 29.57 -40.78 -2.49
C THR A 24 28.08 -40.71 -2.17
N SER A 25 27.36 -39.69 -2.65
CA SER A 25 25.98 -39.42 -2.23
C SER A 25 24.90 -40.29 -2.88
N GLY A 26 25.21 -41.05 -3.94
CA GLY A 26 24.24 -41.89 -4.66
C GLY A 26 23.09 -41.11 -5.35
N LEU A 27 23.11 -39.78 -5.23
CA LEU A 27 22.20 -38.86 -5.90
C LEU A 27 22.86 -38.41 -7.20
N ALA A 28 22.15 -38.53 -8.33
CA ALA A 28 22.65 -38.08 -9.61
C ALA A 28 22.71 -36.55 -9.63
N VAL A 29 23.89 -35.99 -9.33
CA VAL A 29 24.13 -34.55 -9.49
C VAL A 29 24.12 -34.22 -10.99
N PRO A 30 23.33 -33.24 -11.44
CA PRO A 30 23.23 -32.89 -12.85
C PRO A 30 24.58 -32.46 -13.46
N SER A 31 24.85 -32.95 -14.66
CA SER A 31 26.18 -32.93 -15.31
C SER A 31 26.83 -31.54 -15.46
N LYS A 32 26.04 -30.45 -15.53
CA LYS A 32 26.56 -29.08 -15.64
C LYS A 32 26.83 -28.41 -14.28
N LEU A 33 26.17 -28.83 -13.21
CA LEU A 33 26.51 -28.38 -11.84
C LEU A 33 27.93 -28.85 -11.46
N ALA A 34 28.28 -30.06 -11.90
CA ALA A 34 29.60 -30.66 -11.76
C ALA A 34 30.69 -30.03 -12.66
N THR A 35 30.30 -29.24 -13.67
CA THR A 35 31.22 -28.58 -14.61
C THR A 35 31.50 -27.12 -14.23
N ALA A 36 30.56 -26.45 -13.54
CA ALA A 36 30.69 -25.04 -13.13
C ALA A 36 31.62 -24.83 -11.93
N THR A 37 31.66 -25.80 -11.01
CA THR A 37 32.69 -25.91 -9.99
C THR A 37 33.68 -26.97 -10.47
N ASN A 38 34.99 -26.77 -10.29
CA ASN A 38 35.98 -27.79 -10.61
C ASN A 38 35.77 -29.02 -9.71
N GLN A 39 34.84 -29.90 -10.07
CA GLN A 39 34.53 -31.27 -9.61
C GLN A 39 34.68 -31.62 -8.11
N ASN A 40 34.80 -30.66 -7.19
CA ASN A 40 35.06 -30.97 -5.77
C ASN A 40 34.77 -29.82 -4.79
N THR A 41 33.94 -28.86 -5.17
CA THR A 41 33.66 -27.69 -4.33
C THR A 41 32.20 -27.69 -3.88
N ASP A 42 32.06 -27.69 -2.56
CA ASP A 42 30.86 -27.71 -1.74
C ASP A 42 29.50 -27.59 -2.45
N GLN A 43 28.81 -28.72 -2.53
CA GLN A 43 27.47 -28.84 -3.10
C GLN A 43 26.43 -29.12 -2.01
N TRP A 44 25.23 -28.61 -2.19
CA TRP A 44 24.12 -28.76 -1.25
C TRP A 44 22.86 -29.22 -1.96
N ALA A 45 22.22 -30.26 -1.43
CA ALA A 45 20.88 -30.66 -1.80
C ALA A 45 19.85 -29.95 -0.90
N ILE A 46 18.80 -29.43 -1.51
CA ILE A 46 17.71 -28.73 -0.83
C ILE A 46 16.49 -29.64 -0.81
N TYR A 47 15.89 -29.80 0.37
CA TYR A 47 14.68 -30.59 0.58
C TYR A 47 13.57 -29.72 1.15
N ASN A 48 12.33 -30.05 0.78
CA ASN A 48 11.12 -29.49 1.35
C ASN A 48 10.29 -30.61 1.98
N THR A 49 9.79 -30.38 3.20
CA THR A 49 8.96 -31.35 3.93
C THR A 49 7.61 -31.65 3.25
N THR A 50 7.16 -30.84 2.30
CA THR A 50 5.87 -31.04 1.61
C THR A 50 5.93 -32.07 0.48
N VAL A 51 7.13 -32.48 0.07
CA VAL A 51 7.33 -33.43 -1.03
C VAL A 51 7.73 -34.78 -0.44
N VAL A 52 6.75 -35.65 -0.23
CA VAL A 52 7.00 -37.05 0.11
C VAL A 52 6.80 -37.86 -1.15
N ASP A 53 7.85 -38.54 -1.61
CA ASP A 53 7.69 -39.58 -2.63
C ASP A 53 7.03 -40.80 -1.98
N LEU A 54 5.77 -41.06 -2.38
CA LEU A 54 4.93 -42.15 -1.86
C LEU A 54 5.54 -43.55 -2.11
N ALA A 55 6.52 -43.68 -3.00
CA ALA A 55 7.12 -44.97 -3.35
C ALA A 55 8.33 -45.35 -2.48
N THR A 56 9.07 -44.37 -1.97
CA THR A 56 10.38 -44.60 -1.33
C THR A 56 10.45 -44.12 0.12
N ASN A 57 9.44 -43.36 0.60
CA ASN A 57 9.40 -42.76 1.93
C ASN A 57 10.64 -41.88 2.25
N THR A 58 11.38 -41.48 1.23
CA THR A 58 12.50 -40.53 1.29
C THR A 58 12.13 -39.32 0.46
N PRO A 59 12.13 -38.09 1.02
CA PRO A 59 11.77 -36.90 0.26
C PRO A 59 12.83 -36.65 -0.84
N PRO A 60 12.45 -36.56 -2.13
CA PRO A 60 13.38 -36.16 -3.17
C PRO A 60 13.83 -34.71 -2.94
N PRO A 61 15.07 -34.34 -3.31
CA PRO A 61 15.49 -32.95 -3.27
C PRO A 61 14.65 -32.13 -4.27
N ILE A 62 14.37 -30.88 -3.95
CA ILE A 62 13.70 -29.92 -4.84
C ILE A 62 14.71 -29.19 -5.75
N GLY A 63 15.99 -29.28 -5.42
CA GLY A 63 17.07 -28.81 -6.25
C GLY A 63 18.42 -28.82 -5.54
N TYR A 64 19.42 -28.29 -6.23
CA TYR A 64 20.82 -28.33 -5.81
C TYR A 64 21.48 -26.96 -5.95
N MET A 65 22.47 -26.68 -5.10
CA MET A 65 23.32 -25.50 -5.15
C MET A 65 24.79 -25.91 -5.16
N ALA A 66 25.63 -25.16 -5.86
CA ALA A 66 27.08 -25.29 -5.78
C ALA A 66 27.73 -23.93 -5.51
N PHE A 67 28.69 -23.92 -4.60
CA PHE A 67 29.45 -22.73 -4.23
C PHE A 67 30.86 -22.76 -4.84
N ASP A 68 31.38 -21.59 -5.19
CA ASP A 68 32.77 -21.45 -5.61
C ASP A 68 33.73 -21.47 -4.40
N ALA A 69 35.03 -21.42 -4.68
CA ALA A 69 36.08 -21.41 -3.64
C ALA A 69 36.06 -20.15 -2.75
N SER A 70 35.34 -19.09 -3.15
CA SER A 70 35.15 -17.88 -2.34
C SER A 70 33.92 -17.95 -1.42
N GLY A 71 33.13 -19.03 -1.51
CA GLY A 71 31.89 -19.21 -0.75
C GLY A 71 30.68 -18.52 -1.38
N ALA A 72 30.80 -18.03 -2.62
CA ALA A 72 29.69 -17.44 -3.37
C ALA A 72 28.94 -18.50 -4.18
N LEU A 73 27.64 -18.30 -4.41
CA LEU A 73 26.81 -19.21 -5.19
C LEU A 73 27.25 -19.18 -6.66
N ALA A 74 27.69 -20.32 -7.19
CA ALA A 74 28.21 -20.46 -8.55
C ALA A 74 27.17 -21.06 -9.51
N ALA A 75 26.30 -21.93 -9.01
CA ALA A 75 25.30 -22.60 -9.84
C ALA A 75 24.13 -23.12 -9.01
N THR A 76 22.96 -23.23 -9.65
CA THR A 76 21.74 -23.79 -9.07
C THR A 76 21.06 -24.71 -10.08
N TYR A 77 20.43 -25.75 -9.57
CA TYR A 77 19.65 -26.71 -10.37
C TYR A 77 18.30 -26.92 -9.73
N ASP A 78 17.24 -26.71 -10.50
CA ASP A 78 15.86 -27.05 -10.15
C ASP A 78 15.48 -28.43 -10.70
N THR A 79 14.77 -29.23 -9.91
CA THR A 79 14.38 -30.59 -10.34
C THR A 79 13.44 -30.66 -11.54
N ASN A 80 12.84 -29.53 -11.96
CA ASN A 80 12.13 -29.42 -13.24
C ASN A 80 13.07 -29.16 -14.44
N LEU A 81 14.33 -29.60 -14.32
CA LEU A 81 15.36 -29.54 -15.35
C LEU A 81 15.82 -28.11 -15.70
N VAL A 82 15.69 -27.17 -14.77
CA VAL A 82 16.16 -25.79 -14.97
C VAL A 82 17.53 -25.61 -14.32
N GLU A 83 18.55 -25.44 -15.17
CA GLU A 83 19.95 -25.20 -14.77
C GLU A 83 20.33 -23.73 -14.92
N THR A 84 20.88 -23.11 -13.87
CA THR A 84 21.31 -21.71 -13.89
C THR A 84 22.73 -21.56 -13.35
N THR A 85 23.60 -20.89 -14.12
CA THR A 85 25.03 -20.71 -13.78
C THR A 85 25.49 -19.25 -13.80
N ASN A 86 24.70 -18.32 -14.38
CA ASN A 86 24.94 -16.86 -14.37
C ASN A 86 23.80 -16.06 -15.06
N ALA A 87 23.11 -16.67 -16.02
CA ALA A 87 21.96 -16.08 -16.71
C ALA A 87 20.66 -16.82 -16.33
N ALA A 88 19.53 -16.13 -16.46
CA ALA A 88 18.23 -16.76 -16.26
C ALA A 88 17.96 -17.78 -17.38
N THR A 89 17.47 -18.94 -16.99
CA THR A 89 17.11 -20.04 -17.90
C THR A 89 15.60 -20.16 -17.95
N THR A 90 15.06 -20.18 -19.15
CA THR A 90 13.62 -20.32 -19.40
C THR A 90 13.31 -21.73 -19.87
N VAL A 91 12.37 -22.40 -19.20
CA VAL A 91 11.79 -23.68 -19.62
C VAL A 91 10.30 -23.49 -19.87
N THR A 92 9.82 -23.92 -21.03
CA THR A 92 8.40 -23.92 -21.39
C THR A 92 7.82 -25.31 -21.10
N THR A 93 6.89 -25.41 -20.16
CA THR A 93 6.13 -26.65 -19.93
C THR A 93 4.79 -26.60 -20.68
N PRO A 94 4.30 -27.73 -21.23
CA PRO A 94 2.98 -27.78 -21.86
C PRO A 94 1.86 -27.47 -20.83
N PRO A 95 0.80 -26.70 -21.17
CA PRO A 95 0.44 -26.16 -22.48
C PRO A 95 0.74 -24.64 -22.55
N ASN A 96 2.04 -24.28 -22.44
CA ASN A 96 2.61 -22.92 -22.62
C ASN A 96 2.85 -22.13 -21.31
N ALA A 97 3.08 -22.80 -20.18
CA ALA A 97 3.59 -22.13 -18.99
C ALA A 97 5.11 -21.91 -19.14
N GLN A 98 5.54 -20.65 -19.10
CA GLN A 98 6.96 -20.28 -19.18
C GLN A 98 7.50 -20.09 -17.76
N LEU A 99 8.39 -20.99 -17.32
CA LEU A 99 9.14 -20.85 -16.08
C LEU A 99 10.51 -20.24 -16.40
N THR A 100 10.81 -19.08 -15.85
CA THR A 100 12.14 -18.46 -15.97
C THR A 100 12.75 -18.36 -14.58
N LEU A 101 13.86 -19.07 -14.35
CA LEU A 101 14.59 -19.03 -13.09
C LEU A 101 15.98 -18.43 -13.30
N GLY A 102 16.39 -17.55 -12.39
CA GLY A 102 17.75 -17.01 -12.27
C GLY A 102 18.68 -17.89 -11.43
N LEU A 103 19.94 -17.48 -11.30
CA LEU A 103 20.88 -18.10 -10.36
C LEU A 103 20.35 -17.98 -8.93
N GLY A 104 20.32 -19.10 -8.19
CA GLY A 104 19.75 -19.17 -6.85
C GLY A 104 18.22 -19.27 -6.78
N GLN A 105 17.50 -19.20 -7.90
CA GLN A 105 16.06 -19.36 -7.91
C GLN A 105 15.66 -20.82 -8.11
N LEU A 106 14.75 -21.30 -7.26
CA LEU A 106 14.18 -22.65 -7.29
C LEU A 106 12.66 -22.57 -7.30
N GLU A 107 12.02 -23.48 -8.01
CA GLU A 107 10.58 -23.66 -7.92
C GLU A 107 10.24 -24.46 -6.67
N LEU A 108 9.33 -23.94 -5.83
CA LEU A 108 8.75 -24.77 -4.79
C LEU A 108 7.61 -25.60 -5.40
N PRO A 109 7.70 -26.94 -5.34
CA PRO A 109 6.65 -27.80 -5.87
C PRO A 109 5.36 -27.57 -5.08
N VAL A 110 4.36 -27.03 -5.76
CA VAL A 110 2.99 -26.88 -5.29
C VAL A 110 2.16 -28.03 -5.85
N THR A 111 1.56 -28.83 -4.97
CA THR A 111 0.58 -29.84 -5.38
C THR A 111 -0.64 -29.11 -5.93
N ALA A 112 -0.81 -29.11 -7.25
CA ALA A 112 -1.96 -28.48 -7.89
C ALA A 112 -3.26 -29.07 -7.32
N LEU A 113 -4.03 -28.28 -6.57
CA LEU A 113 -5.37 -28.64 -6.11
C LEU A 113 -6.35 -28.55 -7.29
N ALA A 114 -6.35 -29.57 -8.15
CA ALA A 114 -7.25 -29.77 -9.29
C ALA A 114 -7.25 -28.63 -10.34
N PRO A 115 -7.54 -28.91 -11.62
CA PRO A 115 -7.65 -27.86 -12.63
C PRO A 115 -8.90 -27.02 -12.33
N SER A 116 -8.70 -25.81 -11.80
CA SER A 116 -9.77 -24.81 -11.74
C SER A 116 -10.08 -24.34 -13.17
N ILE A 117 -11.35 -24.42 -13.57
CA ILE A 117 -11.87 -24.09 -14.91
C ILE A 117 -11.82 -22.57 -15.19
N VAL A 118 -11.51 -21.78 -14.18
CA VAL A 118 -11.24 -20.34 -14.29
C VAL A 118 -9.74 -20.18 -14.22
N GLY A 119 -9.12 -19.58 -15.24
CA GLY A 119 -7.68 -19.35 -15.33
C GLY A 119 -7.11 -18.75 -14.04
N ALA A 120 -6.69 -19.64 -13.14
CA ALA A 120 -6.18 -19.30 -11.84
C ALA A 120 -4.69 -19.03 -12.02
N PHE A 121 -4.31 -17.76 -11.85
CA PHE A 121 -2.94 -17.44 -11.49
C PHE A 121 -2.68 -18.06 -10.12
N THR A 122 -2.13 -19.28 -10.11
CA THR A 122 -1.38 -19.77 -8.96
C THR A 122 0.02 -19.19 -9.11
N PRO A 123 0.40 -18.11 -8.41
CA PRO A 123 1.79 -17.71 -8.39
C PRO A 123 2.57 -18.89 -7.82
N ILE A 124 3.34 -19.55 -8.67
CA ILE A 124 4.24 -20.60 -8.24
C ILE A 124 5.29 -19.90 -7.37
N PRO A 125 5.39 -20.23 -6.07
CA PRO A 125 6.31 -19.53 -5.20
C PRO A 125 7.75 -19.89 -5.60
N ILE A 126 8.50 -18.89 -6.06
CA ILE A 126 9.93 -19.02 -6.37
C ILE A 126 10.71 -18.77 -5.08
N LEU A 127 11.53 -19.75 -4.70
CA LEU A 127 12.50 -19.62 -3.64
C LEU A 127 13.78 -18.99 -4.20
N ASP A 128 14.14 -17.79 -3.76
CA ASP A 128 15.38 -17.11 -4.16
C ASP A 128 16.45 -17.25 -3.06
N LEU A 129 17.51 -17.97 -3.40
CA LEU A 129 18.72 -18.22 -2.61
C LEU A 129 19.97 -17.61 -3.25
N SER A 130 19.82 -16.68 -4.19
CA SER A 130 20.94 -16.01 -4.89
C SER A 130 21.96 -15.35 -3.95
N LYS A 131 21.50 -14.94 -2.75
CA LYS A 131 22.33 -14.33 -1.71
C LYS A 131 22.87 -15.32 -0.68
N ALA A 132 22.64 -16.61 -0.86
CA ALA A 132 23.21 -17.62 0.01
C ALA A 132 24.74 -17.64 -0.15
N THR A 133 25.44 -17.83 0.96
CA THR A 133 26.90 -17.98 1.01
C THR A 133 27.26 -19.16 1.88
N GLN A 134 28.45 -19.70 1.65
CA GLN A 134 28.98 -20.79 2.45
C GLN A 134 30.33 -20.41 3.06
N PHE A 135 30.43 -20.62 4.37
CA PHE A 135 31.67 -20.48 5.13
C PHE A 135 31.88 -21.72 6.01
N GLY A 136 33.12 -21.96 6.43
CA GLY A 136 33.49 -23.11 7.29
C GLY A 136 33.03 -23.02 8.74
N THR A 137 32.06 -22.15 9.05
CA THR A 137 31.49 -21.96 10.39
C THR A 137 30.09 -22.57 10.47
N SER A 138 29.61 -22.82 11.69
CA SER A 138 28.22 -23.24 11.90
C SER A 138 27.22 -22.27 11.24
N PHE A 139 26.13 -22.82 10.72
CA PHE A 139 25.04 -22.05 10.12
C PHE A 139 24.53 -20.97 11.10
N ASN A 140 24.37 -19.75 10.60
CA ASN A 140 23.81 -18.64 11.34
C ASN A 140 22.94 -17.78 10.42
N VAL A 141 21.78 -17.35 10.92
CA VAL A 141 20.90 -16.42 10.19
C VAL A 141 21.37 -15.00 10.49
N SER A 142 22.05 -14.38 9.52
CA SER A 142 22.62 -13.04 9.68
C SER A 142 21.58 -11.91 9.56
N ASN A 143 20.54 -12.11 8.74
CA ASN A 143 19.45 -11.16 8.56
C ASN A 143 18.16 -11.90 8.19
N LEU A 144 17.06 -11.52 8.81
CA LEU A 144 15.72 -12.03 8.52
C LEU A 144 14.79 -10.84 8.32
N THR A 145 14.41 -10.59 7.07
CA THR A 145 13.41 -9.59 6.70
C THR A 145 12.22 -10.29 6.08
N GLN A 146 11.01 -9.92 6.51
CA GLN A 146 9.77 -10.43 5.95
C GLN A 146 8.90 -9.24 5.54
N ASP A 147 8.42 -9.27 4.30
CA ASP A 147 7.58 -8.24 3.68
C ASP A 147 6.11 -8.66 3.53
N GLY A 148 5.80 -9.95 3.75
CA GLY A 148 4.44 -10.48 3.77
C GLY A 148 3.67 -10.10 5.04
N TYR A 149 2.40 -9.72 4.88
CA TYR A 149 1.46 -9.42 5.96
C TYR A 149 0.10 -10.07 5.69
N THR A 150 -0.62 -10.42 6.76
CA THR A 150 -1.98 -10.96 6.65
C THR A 150 -2.97 -9.89 6.18
N ALA A 151 -4.15 -10.30 5.73
CA ALA A 151 -5.26 -9.37 5.57
C ALA A 151 -5.53 -8.63 6.91
N GLY A 152 -5.88 -7.35 6.82
CA GLY A 152 -6.12 -6.49 7.97
C GLY A 152 -7.36 -5.63 7.75
N GLU A 153 -8.10 -5.40 8.82
CA GLU A 153 -9.26 -4.52 8.85
C GLU A 153 -8.83 -3.10 9.23
N LEU A 154 -9.59 -2.09 8.80
CA LEU A 154 -9.33 -0.69 9.14
C LEU A 154 -9.54 -0.49 10.65
N THR A 155 -8.51 -0.01 11.36
CA THR A 155 -8.57 0.24 12.81
C THR A 155 -8.67 1.71 13.16
N SER A 156 -7.94 2.57 12.44
CA SER A 156 -8.01 4.01 12.67
C SER A 156 -7.76 4.80 11.39
N LEU A 157 -8.26 6.03 11.40
CA LEU A 157 -8.08 7.02 10.36
C LEU A 157 -7.60 8.31 11.02
N SER A 158 -6.54 8.89 10.46
CA SER A 158 -5.98 10.16 10.87
C SER A 158 -5.85 11.07 9.65
N ILE A 159 -6.03 12.37 9.86
CA ILE A 159 -5.86 13.39 8.83
C ILE A 159 -4.68 14.25 9.25
N GLU A 160 -3.66 14.29 8.40
CA GLU A 160 -2.47 15.12 8.62
C GLU A 160 -2.73 16.59 8.26
N PRO A 161 -1.93 17.55 8.75
CA PRO A 161 -2.09 18.97 8.41
C PRO A 161 -1.97 19.29 6.91
N THR A 162 -1.28 18.43 6.17
CA THR A 162 -1.16 18.45 4.70
C THR A 162 -2.42 17.93 3.98
N GLY A 163 -3.42 17.48 4.74
CA GLY A 163 -4.66 16.86 4.26
C GLY A 163 -4.52 15.42 3.80
N VAL A 164 -3.37 14.78 4.01
CA VAL A 164 -3.21 13.36 3.73
C VAL A 164 -4.01 12.56 4.75
N ILE A 165 -4.87 11.69 4.24
CA ILE A 165 -5.65 10.74 5.03
C ILE A 165 -4.83 9.46 5.16
N THR A 166 -4.39 9.20 6.38
CA THR A 166 -3.58 8.03 6.72
C THR A 166 -4.44 7.03 7.48
N THR A 167 -4.48 5.80 7.00
CA THR A 167 -5.24 4.69 7.59
C THR A 167 -4.32 3.66 8.21
N ARG A 168 -4.70 3.15 9.37
CA ARG A 168 -3.99 2.08 10.07
C ARG A 168 -4.84 0.82 10.09
N TYR A 169 -4.21 -0.32 9.82
CA TYR A 169 -4.88 -1.61 9.73
C TYR A 169 -4.49 -2.53 10.89
N SER A 170 -5.33 -3.53 11.18
CA SER A 170 -5.12 -4.50 12.27
C SER A 170 -3.87 -5.38 12.08
N ASN A 171 -3.38 -5.52 10.84
CA ASN A 171 -2.14 -6.20 10.50
C ASN A 171 -0.88 -5.33 10.73
N GLY A 172 -1.02 -4.18 11.40
CA GLY A 172 0.08 -3.28 11.74
C GLY A 172 0.56 -2.39 10.58
N GLN A 173 -0.03 -2.53 9.39
CA GLN A 173 0.32 -1.69 8.24
C GLN A 173 -0.37 -0.33 8.33
N THR A 174 0.34 0.71 7.89
CA THR A 174 -0.19 2.06 7.72
C THR A 174 -0.11 2.40 6.23
N LYS A 175 -1.20 2.90 5.65
CA LYS A 175 -1.24 3.31 4.24
C LYS A 175 -1.89 4.68 4.10
N ASN A 176 -1.45 5.42 3.09
CA ASN A 176 -2.09 6.67 2.72
C ASN A 176 -3.26 6.34 1.80
N TYR A 177 -4.47 6.72 2.18
CA TYR A 177 -5.69 6.43 1.42
C TYR A 177 -5.98 7.50 0.37
N GLY A 178 -5.72 8.77 0.70
CA GLY A 178 -5.97 9.89 -0.20
C GLY A 178 -5.54 11.22 0.41
N GLN A 179 -5.85 12.31 -0.29
CA GLN A 179 -5.57 13.66 0.18
C GLN A 179 -6.78 14.57 -0.05
N LEU A 180 -7.11 15.42 0.91
CA LEU A 180 -8.13 16.46 0.75
C LEU A 180 -7.62 17.54 -0.21
N ALA A 181 -8.50 18.02 -1.08
CA ALA A 181 -8.26 19.17 -1.94
C ALA A 181 -9.03 20.39 -1.40
N LEU A 182 -8.36 21.53 -1.34
CA LEU A 182 -8.96 22.82 -1.04
C LEU A 182 -9.21 23.59 -2.34
N ALA A 183 -10.18 24.50 -2.31
CA ALA A 183 -10.50 25.39 -3.41
C ALA A 183 -10.51 26.83 -2.91
N ASP A 184 -9.86 27.72 -3.65
CA ASP A 184 -9.89 29.16 -3.45
C ASP A 184 -10.53 29.83 -4.67
N PHE A 185 -11.18 30.98 -4.45
CA PHE A 185 -11.86 31.75 -5.48
C PHE A 185 -11.27 33.15 -5.53
N ARG A 186 -11.17 33.71 -6.74
CA ARG A 186 -10.65 35.09 -6.90
C ARG A 186 -11.51 36.12 -6.20
N ASN A 187 -12.82 35.91 -6.14
CA ASN A 187 -13.76 36.80 -5.46
C ASN A 187 -14.73 36.00 -4.57
N LEU A 188 -14.47 36.00 -3.27
CA LEU A 188 -15.27 35.31 -2.25
C LEU A 188 -16.69 35.89 -2.12
N GLN A 189 -16.87 37.19 -2.30
CA GLN A 189 -18.19 37.85 -2.22
C GLN A 189 -19.09 37.54 -3.42
N GLY A 190 -18.51 37.00 -4.50
CA GLY A 190 -19.26 36.56 -5.67
C GLY A 190 -19.88 35.17 -5.51
N LEU A 191 -19.58 34.43 -4.44
CA LEU A 191 -20.12 33.10 -4.20
C LEU A 191 -21.60 33.17 -3.81
N ALA A 192 -22.41 32.25 -4.33
CA ALA A 192 -23.82 32.16 -3.98
C ALA A 192 -24.00 31.22 -2.78
N PRO A 193 -24.57 31.68 -1.65
CA PRO A 193 -24.85 30.80 -0.52
C PRO A 193 -25.98 29.84 -0.87
N VAL A 194 -25.78 28.54 -0.67
CA VAL A 194 -26.80 27.50 -0.90
C VAL A 194 -27.40 26.95 0.40
N GLY A 195 -26.87 27.40 1.55
CA GLY A 195 -27.35 27.02 2.89
C GLY A 195 -26.37 26.10 3.61
N GLY A 196 -26.54 25.93 4.93
CA GLY A 196 -25.69 25.02 5.72
C GLY A 196 -24.20 25.39 5.80
N GLY A 197 -23.82 26.62 5.43
CA GLY A 197 -22.42 27.02 5.30
C GLY A 197 -21.78 26.65 3.95
N GLU A 198 -22.56 26.11 3.02
CA GLU A 198 -22.12 25.77 1.67
C GLU A 198 -22.31 26.94 0.70
N TYR A 199 -21.39 27.01 -0.26
CA TYR A 199 -21.33 28.06 -1.27
C TYR A 199 -21.15 27.47 -2.66
N LEU A 200 -21.80 28.07 -3.66
CA LEU A 200 -21.72 27.69 -5.05
C LEU A 200 -20.94 28.73 -5.86
N GLU A 201 -20.17 28.26 -6.84
CA GLU A 201 -19.48 29.11 -7.81
C GLU A 201 -20.47 29.87 -8.70
N THR A 202 -20.13 31.12 -9.02
CA THR A 202 -20.90 31.95 -9.94
C THR A 202 -19.97 32.61 -10.97
N SER A 203 -20.53 33.22 -12.00
CA SER A 203 -19.75 34.03 -12.93
C SER A 203 -19.03 35.20 -12.25
N ALA A 204 -19.50 35.68 -11.10
CA ALA A 204 -18.91 36.79 -10.36
C ALA A 204 -17.79 36.34 -9.40
N SER A 205 -17.79 35.08 -8.94
CA SER A 205 -16.70 34.51 -8.11
C SER A 205 -15.48 34.11 -8.94
N GLY A 206 -15.72 33.74 -10.20
CA GLY A 206 -14.73 33.10 -11.07
C GLY A 206 -14.60 31.60 -10.80
N GLN A 207 -13.72 30.94 -11.56
CA GLN A 207 -13.46 29.51 -11.44
C GLN A 207 -12.66 29.16 -10.17
N PRO A 208 -12.90 27.98 -9.57
CA PRO A 208 -12.19 27.50 -8.40
C PRO A 208 -10.76 27.13 -8.75
N VAL A 209 -9.81 27.66 -7.98
CA VAL A 209 -8.41 27.26 -8.01
C VAL A 209 -8.23 26.17 -6.96
N ARG A 210 -7.94 24.94 -7.37
CA ARG A 210 -7.76 23.81 -6.45
C ARG A 210 -6.30 23.64 -6.06
N GLY A 211 -6.05 23.22 -4.82
CA GLY A 211 -4.71 22.87 -4.35
C GLY A 211 -4.72 22.03 -3.09
N SER A 212 -3.53 21.59 -2.70
CA SER A 212 -3.33 20.82 -1.47
C SER A 212 -3.21 21.76 -0.26
N PRO A 213 -3.73 21.36 0.93
CA PRO A 213 -3.49 22.08 2.17
C PRO A 213 -2.00 22.29 2.47
N GLY A 214 -1.67 23.44 3.05
CA GLY A 214 -0.30 23.82 3.42
C GLY A 214 0.62 24.22 2.26
N VAL A 215 0.10 24.28 1.02
CA VAL A 215 0.88 24.64 -0.17
C VAL A 215 0.38 25.96 -0.78
N GLY A 216 1.30 26.87 -1.10
CA GLY A 216 1.00 28.11 -1.79
C GLY A 216 0.18 29.08 -0.93
N LYS A 217 -1.05 29.39 -1.36
CA LYS A 217 -1.97 30.28 -0.64
C LYS A 217 -2.90 29.55 0.34
N PHE A 218 -2.86 28.22 0.35
CA PHE A 218 -3.71 27.41 1.21
C PHE A 218 -3.09 27.27 2.60
N GLY A 219 -3.94 27.40 3.63
CA GLY A 219 -3.56 27.11 5.01
C GLY A 219 -3.42 25.62 5.30
N GLU A 220 -2.88 25.29 6.47
CA GLU A 220 -2.82 23.92 6.97
C GLU A 220 -4.17 23.48 7.55
N LEU A 221 -4.45 22.17 7.51
CA LEU A 221 -5.62 21.61 8.16
C LEU A 221 -5.36 21.33 9.64
N ARG A 222 -6.37 21.56 10.46
CA ARG A 222 -6.40 21.13 11.87
C ARG A 222 -7.44 20.03 12.05
N ALA A 223 -6.97 18.79 12.10
CA ALA A 223 -7.83 17.64 12.36
C ALA A 223 -8.37 17.68 13.81
N GLY A 224 -9.62 17.26 13.99
CA GLY A 224 -10.27 17.19 15.31
C GLY A 224 -10.71 18.53 15.89
N ALA A 225 -10.63 19.62 15.14
CA ALA A 225 -11.13 20.93 15.50
C ALA A 225 -12.27 21.37 14.56
N VAL A 226 -13.17 22.20 15.06
CA VAL A 226 -14.26 22.82 14.29
C VAL A 226 -14.06 24.33 14.32
N GLU A 227 -14.27 24.99 13.19
CA GLU A 227 -14.21 26.45 13.10
C GLU A 227 -15.45 27.07 13.71
N GLU A 228 -15.25 28.05 14.61
CA GLU A 228 -16.34 28.78 15.27
C GLU A 228 -16.79 29.98 14.41
N SER A 229 -18.03 30.41 14.61
CA SER A 229 -18.57 31.62 13.98
C SER A 229 -17.71 32.83 14.30
N ASN A 230 -17.44 33.66 13.30
CA ASN A 230 -16.74 34.94 13.46
C ASN A 230 -17.64 36.09 13.97
N VAL A 231 -18.88 35.80 14.39
CA VAL A 231 -19.89 36.79 14.78
C VAL A 231 -19.81 37.09 16.28
N ASP A 232 -19.64 38.36 16.63
CA ASP A 232 -19.81 38.84 18.00
C ASP A 232 -21.27 39.25 18.25
N LEU A 233 -21.95 38.47 19.08
CA LEU A 233 -23.36 38.67 19.42
C LEU A 233 -23.62 40.03 20.09
N THR A 234 -22.67 40.56 20.85
CA THR A 234 -22.88 41.82 21.58
C THR A 234 -22.84 43.01 20.63
N ALA A 235 -21.89 43.03 19.70
CA ALA A 235 -21.80 44.04 18.65
C ALA A 235 -23.01 43.97 17.71
N GLU A 236 -23.43 42.77 17.33
CA GLU A 236 -24.57 42.59 16.42
C GLU A 236 -25.88 43.05 17.07
N LEU A 237 -26.06 42.81 18.37
CA LEU A 237 -27.22 43.29 19.12
C LEU A 237 -27.27 44.83 19.18
N VAL A 238 -26.13 45.49 19.37
CA VAL A 238 -26.05 46.96 19.37
C VAL A 238 -26.34 47.53 17.98
N SER A 239 -25.83 46.89 16.93
CA SER A 239 -26.14 47.24 15.54
C SER A 239 -27.65 47.16 15.27
N MET A 240 -28.28 46.07 15.73
CA MET A 240 -29.72 45.86 15.62
C MET A 240 -30.53 46.90 16.39
N MET A 241 -30.14 47.24 17.63
CA MET A 241 -30.78 48.33 18.39
C MET A 241 -30.64 49.69 17.70
N THR A 242 -29.50 49.94 17.05
CA THR A 242 -29.26 51.19 16.31
C THR A 242 -30.14 51.27 15.08
N ALA A 243 -30.24 50.18 14.30
CA ALA A 243 -31.14 50.08 13.16
C ALA A 243 -32.61 50.26 13.59
N GLN A 244 -33.02 49.67 14.71
CA GLN A 244 -34.37 49.87 15.27
C GLN A 244 -34.62 51.32 15.69
N ARG A 245 -33.68 51.98 16.37
CA ARG A 245 -33.80 53.40 16.74
C ARG A 245 -33.90 54.29 15.50
N ASN A 246 -33.14 54.00 14.46
CA ASN A 246 -33.22 54.73 13.19
C ASN A 246 -34.60 54.55 12.53
N TYR A 247 -35.15 53.33 12.55
CA TYR A 247 -36.50 53.08 12.06
C TYR A 247 -37.57 53.84 12.87
N GLN A 248 -37.45 53.85 14.21
CA GLN A 248 -38.35 54.60 15.09
C GLN A 248 -38.26 56.12 14.83
N ALA A 249 -37.07 56.66 14.64
CA ALA A 249 -36.86 58.06 14.30
C ALA A 249 -37.53 58.40 12.95
N ASN A 250 -37.30 57.59 11.91
CA ASN A 250 -37.93 57.77 10.61
C ASN A 250 -39.46 57.70 10.68
N ALA A 251 -40.00 56.76 11.46
CA ALA A 251 -41.45 56.64 11.66
C ALA A 251 -42.03 57.85 12.40
N GLN A 252 -41.32 58.40 13.39
CA GLN A 252 -41.76 59.60 14.10
C GLN A 252 -41.76 60.82 13.18
N THR A 253 -40.75 60.96 12.30
CA THR A 253 -40.74 62.02 11.27
C THR A 253 -41.98 61.94 10.39
N ILE A 254 -42.34 60.74 9.91
CA ILE A 254 -43.57 60.53 9.11
C ILE A 254 -44.81 60.95 9.91
N LYS A 255 -44.94 60.50 11.17
CA LYS A 255 -46.09 60.85 12.02
C LYS A 255 -46.22 62.35 12.24
N THR A 256 -45.11 63.05 12.47
CA THR A 256 -45.13 64.51 12.61
C THR A 256 -45.54 65.20 11.31
N GLN A 257 -45.10 64.67 10.17
CA GLN A 257 -45.49 65.19 8.86
C GLN A 257 -46.99 64.97 8.58
N ASP A 258 -47.54 63.82 8.93
CA ASP A 258 -48.98 63.52 8.81
C ASP A 258 -49.82 64.45 9.69
N GLN A 259 -49.36 64.74 10.90
CA GLN A 259 -50.05 65.67 11.81
C GLN A 259 -50.09 67.10 11.25
N VAL A 260 -48.98 67.57 10.66
CA VAL A 260 -48.92 68.89 10.00
C VAL A 260 -49.80 68.93 8.75
N MET A 261 -49.86 67.85 7.98
CA MET A 261 -50.76 67.75 6.83
C MET A 261 -52.24 67.82 7.24
N GLN A 262 -52.61 67.12 8.32
CA GLN A 262 -53.99 67.14 8.81
C GLN A 262 -54.42 68.52 9.32
N THR A 263 -53.53 69.28 9.98
CA THR A 263 -53.85 70.63 10.43
C THR A 263 -54.05 71.59 9.27
N LEU A 264 -53.26 71.48 8.20
CA LEU A 264 -53.45 72.26 6.97
C LEU A 264 -54.81 72.00 6.30
N VAL A 265 -55.27 70.74 6.26
CA VAL A 265 -56.57 70.39 5.68
C VAL A 265 -57.75 70.93 6.50
N ASN A 266 -57.58 71.06 7.81
CA ASN A 266 -58.61 71.57 8.73
C ASN A 266 -58.67 73.11 8.83
N LEU A 267 -57.74 73.83 8.20
CA LEU A 267 -57.70 75.30 8.12
C LEU A 267 -58.50 75.80 6.90
N ARG A 268 -59.82 75.61 6.93
CA ARG A 268 -60.78 76.12 5.93
C ARG A 268 -61.78 77.10 6.53
#